data_AF-A0A074S727-F1
#
_entry.id   AF-A0A074S727-F1
#
_cell.length_a   1.000
_cell.length_b   1.000
_cell.length_c   1.000
_cell.angle_alpha   90.00
_cell.angle_beta   90.00
_cell.angle_gamma   90.00
#
_symmetry.space_group_name_H-M   'P 1'
#
loop_
_entity.id
_entity.type
_entity.pdbx_description
1 polymer ?
#
loop_
_entity_poly.entity_id
_entity_poly.type
_entity_poly.pdbx_seq_one_letter_code
_entity_poly.pdbx_strand_id
1 'polypeptide(L)'
;MVYKLLVGGYAATIATLLFSPESSSLSIIATSPAGINATWITTHPTNKSVVYATQEASPGSILSFVVEESGQLTQTGSALTGGAGPPHMIITSNGKEAIAMNYNGGNGTNIPLEADKAHFGTPFPAVAFNGSSINPDRQESSHPHQVIEYGNEYLVPDLGVDKIWRLTKSSSGALQNSGYIQQPAGSGPRHVVTRGTTLYTLHEIASTLTQQNIPPLGSATQPDISASISIVPPNSTNPQSYLASELLLSPVSSAFPTQYLYAMNRGDSSDAIAIVSIAKHTLEIVAHIRTGVNFARGVALSHGGGKYLAVAGQYSGDLAIFERTNEGVGLKEIARVSGLTQPTSVAWLE
;
A
#
# COMPACT_ATOMS: atom_id res chain seq x y z
N MET A 1 -6.03 26.29 4.04
CA MET A 1 -6.66 25.09 3.40
C MET A 1 -6.64 23.95 4.41
N VAL A 2 -7.69 23.15 4.50
CA VAL A 2 -7.77 21.99 5.41
C VAL A 2 -7.87 20.68 4.62
N TYR A 3 -7.42 19.58 5.20
CA TYR A 3 -7.45 18.25 4.60
C TYR A 3 -8.22 17.30 5.50
N LYS A 4 -9.00 16.39 4.90
CA LYS A 4 -9.56 15.24 5.61
C LYS A 4 -8.78 13.98 5.26
N LEU A 5 -8.55 13.14 6.24
CA LEU A 5 -7.89 11.84 6.07
C LEU A 5 -8.71 10.75 6.75
N LEU A 6 -8.75 9.58 6.16
CA LEU A 6 -9.27 8.37 6.78
C LEU A 6 -8.11 7.54 7.31
N VAL A 7 -8.26 7.01 8.52
CA VAL A 7 -7.29 6.11 9.13
C VAL A 7 -7.98 4.80 9.50
N GLY A 8 -7.48 3.72 8.91
CA GLY A 8 -7.88 2.35 9.17
C GLY A 8 -6.79 1.59 9.92
N GLY A 9 -7.11 0.39 10.38
CA GLY A 9 -6.21 -0.43 11.18
C GLY A 9 -6.89 -1.70 11.71
N TYR A 10 -6.35 -2.22 12.80
CA TYR A 10 -6.94 -3.37 13.51
C TYR A 10 -8.09 -2.97 14.47
N ALA A 11 -8.53 -1.71 14.43
CA ALA A 11 -9.73 -1.26 15.12
C ALA A 11 -11.00 -1.77 14.43
N ALA A 12 -12.12 -1.76 15.16
CA ALA A 12 -13.45 -2.01 14.60
C ALA A 12 -14.07 -0.76 13.90
N THR A 13 -13.26 0.28 13.75
CA THR A 13 -13.68 1.60 13.25
C THR A 13 -12.66 2.17 12.29
N ILE A 14 -13.14 3.08 11.43
CA ILE A 14 -12.30 4.01 10.67
C ILE A 14 -12.43 5.38 11.34
N ALA A 15 -11.29 6.03 11.59
CA ALA A 15 -11.25 7.39 12.10
C ALA A 15 -11.14 8.38 10.94
N THR A 16 -11.89 9.48 11.00
CA THR A 16 -11.74 10.61 10.09
C THR A 16 -11.05 11.74 10.83
N LEU A 17 -9.94 12.19 10.26
CA LEU A 17 -9.08 13.23 10.82
C LEU A 17 -9.19 14.51 10.00
N LEU A 18 -9.09 15.65 10.68
CA LEU A 18 -8.97 16.97 10.07
C LEU A 18 -7.56 17.51 10.30
N PHE A 19 -6.85 17.78 9.22
CA PHE A 19 -5.51 18.35 9.24
C PHE A 19 -5.55 19.80 8.74
N SER A 20 -5.01 20.72 9.56
CA SER A 20 -4.85 22.14 9.23
C SER A 20 -3.37 22.51 9.28
N PRO A 21 -2.69 22.68 8.12
CA PRO A 21 -1.27 23.02 8.08
C PRO A 21 -0.95 24.38 8.73
N GLU A 22 -1.83 25.37 8.55
CA GLU A 22 -1.64 26.74 9.06
C GLU A 22 -1.49 26.77 10.58
N SER A 23 -2.26 25.94 11.29
CA SER A 23 -2.22 25.80 12.75
C SER A 23 -1.40 24.60 13.22
N SER A 24 -0.77 23.83 12.30
CA SER A 24 -0.02 22.61 12.65
C SER A 24 -0.85 21.63 13.50
N SER A 25 -2.16 21.52 13.21
CA SER A 25 -3.11 20.76 14.02
C SER A 25 -3.69 19.56 13.27
N LEU A 26 -3.81 18.45 13.97
CA LEU A 26 -4.44 17.22 13.50
C LEU A 26 -5.38 16.69 14.60
N SER A 27 -6.65 16.51 14.28
CA SER A 27 -7.65 16.03 15.25
C SER A 27 -8.57 14.99 14.63
N ILE A 28 -9.04 14.06 15.45
CA ILE A 28 -10.12 13.14 15.07
C ILE A 28 -11.42 13.93 15.12
N ILE A 29 -12.15 13.98 14.01
CA ILE A 29 -13.44 14.69 13.90
C ILE A 29 -14.63 13.73 13.82
N ALA A 30 -14.37 12.48 13.45
CA ALA A 30 -15.39 11.45 13.26
C ALA A 30 -14.78 10.06 13.49
N THR A 31 -15.62 9.11 13.89
CA THR A 31 -15.25 7.70 14.02
C THR A 31 -16.46 6.88 13.61
N SER A 32 -16.27 5.98 12.66
CA SER A 32 -17.37 5.25 12.02
C SER A 32 -17.12 3.74 12.09
N PRO A 33 -18.15 2.92 12.32
CA PRO A 33 -18.01 1.47 12.30
C PRO A 33 -17.45 0.98 10.95
N ALA A 34 -16.52 0.03 10.99
CA ALA A 34 -15.92 -0.56 9.77
C ALA A 34 -15.79 -2.10 9.85
N GLY A 35 -16.58 -2.72 10.74
CA GLY A 35 -16.51 -4.14 11.05
C GLY A 35 -15.20 -4.50 11.73
N ILE A 36 -14.42 -5.45 11.22
CA ILE A 36 -13.15 -5.87 11.82
C ILE A 36 -11.98 -5.66 10.86
N ASN A 37 -10.85 -5.20 11.40
CA ASN A 37 -9.57 -5.11 10.70
C ASN A 37 -9.65 -4.38 9.36
N ALA A 38 -10.07 -3.11 9.38
CA ALA A 38 -10.06 -2.22 8.22
C ALA A 38 -8.63 -1.79 7.85
N THR A 39 -7.76 -2.74 7.50
CA THR A 39 -6.30 -2.55 7.46
C THR A 39 -5.79 -1.88 6.19
N TRP A 40 -6.62 -1.75 5.15
CA TRP A 40 -6.35 -0.99 3.93
C TRP A 40 -7.56 -0.16 3.50
N ILE A 41 -7.35 1.08 3.08
CA ILE A 41 -8.38 1.99 2.59
C ILE A 41 -7.95 2.55 1.23
N THR A 42 -8.86 2.55 0.26
CA THR A 42 -8.65 3.21 -1.04
C THR A 42 -9.86 4.07 -1.40
N THR A 43 -9.61 5.19 -2.10
CA THR A 43 -10.66 6.05 -2.65
C THR A 43 -11.08 5.57 -4.04
N HIS A 44 -12.29 5.94 -4.48
CA HIS A 44 -12.66 5.80 -5.88
C HIS A 44 -11.90 6.84 -6.74
N PRO A 45 -11.45 6.51 -7.97
CA PRO A 45 -10.67 7.44 -8.80
C PRO A 45 -11.43 8.70 -9.25
N THR A 46 -12.76 8.61 -9.42
CA THR A 46 -13.58 9.75 -9.89
C THR A 46 -14.73 10.20 -8.96
N ASN A 47 -15.30 9.31 -8.14
CA ASN A 47 -16.33 9.63 -7.17
C ASN A 47 -15.72 9.84 -5.77
N LYS A 48 -15.41 11.10 -5.45
CA LYS A 48 -14.76 11.48 -4.19
C LYS A 48 -15.57 11.16 -2.93
N SER A 49 -16.87 10.95 -3.08
CA SER A 49 -17.76 10.62 -1.96
C SER A 49 -17.75 9.14 -1.59
N VAL A 50 -17.05 8.28 -2.33
CA VAL A 50 -17.02 6.83 -2.07
C VAL A 50 -15.60 6.36 -1.76
N VAL A 51 -15.49 5.62 -0.66
CA VAL A 51 -14.26 4.98 -0.21
C VAL A 51 -14.51 3.51 0.08
N TYR A 52 -13.44 2.74 0.10
CA TYR A 52 -13.51 1.31 0.28
C TYR A 52 -12.46 0.88 1.29
N ALA A 53 -12.76 -0.14 2.09
CA ALA A 53 -11.81 -0.74 3.01
C ALA A 53 -11.77 -2.26 2.85
N THR A 54 -10.60 -2.87 3.02
CA THR A 54 -10.52 -4.32 3.22
C THR A 54 -10.98 -4.68 4.63
N GLN A 55 -11.37 -5.93 4.84
CA GLN A 55 -11.47 -6.53 6.17
C GLN A 55 -10.51 -7.71 6.21
N GLU A 56 -9.35 -7.51 6.85
CA GLU A 56 -8.30 -8.52 7.00
C GLU A 56 -8.73 -9.56 8.04
N ALA A 57 -9.67 -10.41 7.63
CA ALA A 57 -10.37 -11.39 8.43
C ALA A 57 -10.50 -12.74 7.69
N SER A 58 -11.07 -13.75 8.37
CA SER A 58 -11.37 -15.06 7.77
C SER A 58 -12.82 -15.44 8.06
N PRO A 59 -13.72 -15.50 7.04
CA PRO A 59 -13.46 -15.17 5.64
C PRO A 59 -13.11 -13.68 5.44
N GLY A 60 -12.37 -13.38 4.38
CA GLY A 60 -12.02 -12.02 3.98
C GLY A 60 -13.15 -11.32 3.22
N SER A 61 -13.25 -10.02 3.39
CA SER A 61 -14.25 -9.17 2.74
C SER A 61 -13.70 -7.79 2.41
N ILE A 62 -14.46 -7.06 1.60
CA ILE A 62 -14.28 -5.63 1.35
C ILE A 62 -15.59 -4.90 1.68
N LEU A 63 -15.46 -3.67 2.16
CA LEU A 63 -16.55 -2.77 2.47
C LEU A 63 -16.45 -1.51 1.60
N SER A 64 -17.60 -0.91 1.33
CA SER A 64 -17.72 0.42 0.72
C SER A 64 -18.47 1.36 1.64
N PHE A 65 -18.11 2.63 1.60
CA PHE A 65 -18.68 3.68 2.41
C PHE A 65 -18.92 4.94 1.59
N VAL A 66 -20.00 5.65 1.92
CA VAL A 66 -20.18 7.04 1.51
C VAL A 66 -19.61 7.95 2.59
N VAL A 67 -18.81 8.93 2.16
CA VAL A 67 -18.22 9.97 3.01
C VAL A 67 -19.18 11.14 3.13
N GLU A 68 -19.61 11.44 4.34
CA GLU A 68 -20.47 12.59 4.63
C GLU A 68 -19.69 13.89 4.78
N GLU A 69 -20.37 15.03 4.66
CA GLU A 69 -19.78 16.36 4.90
C GLU A 69 -19.21 16.49 6.33
N SER A 70 -19.84 15.83 7.30
CA SER A 70 -19.38 15.75 8.70
C SER A 70 -18.04 15.01 8.84
N GLY A 71 -17.65 14.21 7.86
CA GLY A 71 -16.55 13.25 7.94
C GLY A 71 -16.97 11.87 8.44
N GLN A 72 -18.24 11.66 8.81
CA GLN A 72 -18.75 10.33 9.11
C GLN A 72 -18.78 9.46 7.85
N LEU A 73 -18.60 8.16 8.03
CA LEU A 73 -18.71 7.15 6.99
C LEU A 73 -19.99 6.36 7.20
N THR A 74 -20.82 6.30 6.17
CA THR A 74 -21.98 5.41 6.13
C THR A 74 -21.64 4.21 5.25
N GLN A 75 -21.58 3.01 5.85
CA GLN A 75 -21.34 1.77 5.12
C GLN A 75 -22.50 1.51 4.16
N THR A 76 -22.18 1.26 2.88
CA THR A 76 -23.19 1.02 1.82
C THR A 76 -23.18 -0.41 1.33
N GLY A 77 -22.00 -1.01 1.14
CA GLY A 77 -21.86 -2.33 0.54
C GLY A 77 -20.81 -3.19 1.22
N SER A 78 -20.91 -4.48 0.95
CA SER A 78 -19.91 -5.48 1.35
C SER A 78 -19.84 -6.61 0.32
N ALA A 79 -18.65 -7.15 0.08
CA ALA A 79 -18.47 -8.35 -0.74
C ALA A 79 -17.41 -9.26 -0.14
N LEU A 80 -17.61 -10.58 -0.23
CA LEU A 80 -16.58 -11.56 0.13
C LEU A 80 -15.50 -11.58 -0.96
N THR A 81 -14.24 -11.68 -0.55
CA THR A 81 -13.10 -11.76 -1.49
C THR A 81 -12.81 -13.19 -1.96
N GLY A 82 -13.56 -14.18 -1.47
CA GLY A 82 -13.36 -15.60 -1.81
C GLY A 82 -12.09 -16.22 -1.20
N GLY A 83 -11.45 -15.53 -0.25
CA GLY A 83 -10.26 -15.99 0.46
C GLY A 83 -10.21 -15.46 1.89
N ALA A 84 -9.00 -15.33 2.45
CA ALA A 84 -8.80 -14.87 3.81
C ALA A 84 -7.69 -13.80 3.92
N GLY A 85 -7.89 -12.85 4.82
CA GLY A 85 -6.93 -11.81 5.19
C GLY A 85 -6.49 -10.93 4.03
N PRO A 86 -7.38 -10.18 3.34
CA PRO A 86 -6.97 -9.26 2.28
C PRO A 86 -6.24 -8.03 2.85
N PRO A 87 -4.91 -7.88 2.63
CA PRO A 87 -4.17 -6.74 3.18
C PRO A 87 -4.20 -5.52 2.25
N HIS A 88 -4.66 -5.68 1.01
CA HIS A 88 -4.63 -4.64 -0.02
C HIS A 88 -5.69 -4.88 -1.09
N MET A 89 -6.22 -3.78 -1.62
CA MET A 89 -7.05 -3.78 -2.81
C MET A 89 -6.87 -2.47 -3.59
N ILE A 90 -7.29 -2.50 -4.85
CA ILE A 90 -7.42 -1.30 -5.68
C ILE A 90 -8.84 -1.20 -6.23
N ILE A 91 -9.25 0.04 -6.53
CA ILE A 91 -10.27 0.29 -7.55
C ILE A 91 -9.54 0.52 -8.86
N THR A 92 -9.95 -0.17 -9.93
CA THR A 92 -9.36 -0.01 -11.26
C THR A 92 -9.42 1.44 -11.72
N SER A 93 -8.47 1.90 -12.53
CA SER A 93 -8.42 3.29 -13.00
C SER A 93 -9.71 3.74 -13.72
N ASN A 94 -10.44 2.82 -14.34
CA ASN A 94 -11.73 3.10 -14.97
C ASN A 94 -12.90 3.24 -13.98
N GLY A 95 -12.69 2.97 -12.67
CA GLY A 95 -13.67 3.11 -11.62
C GLY A 95 -14.83 2.11 -11.71
N LYS A 96 -14.60 0.90 -12.22
CA LYS A 96 -15.67 -0.09 -12.43
C LYS A 96 -15.51 -1.36 -11.63
N GLU A 97 -14.35 -1.60 -11.04
CA GLU A 97 -14.03 -2.88 -10.45
C GLU A 97 -13.12 -2.70 -9.24
N ALA A 98 -13.34 -3.51 -8.20
CA ALA A 98 -12.43 -3.68 -7.09
C ALA A 98 -11.62 -4.98 -7.29
N ILE A 99 -10.30 -4.91 -7.15
CA ILE A 99 -9.42 -6.07 -7.20
C ILE A 99 -8.76 -6.22 -5.83
N ALA A 100 -8.96 -7.38 -5.20
CA ALA A 100 -8.45 -7.67 -3.86
C ALA A 100 -7.58 -8.94 -3.89
N MET A 101 -6.49 -8.91 -3.12
CA MET A 101 -5.60 -10.04 -2.91
C MET A 101 -5.75 -10.52 -1.47
N ASN A 102 -5.73 -11.84 -1.25
CA ASN A 102 -5.94 -12.48 0.04
C ASN A 102 -4.63 -13.09 0.53
N TYR A 103 -3.98 -12.46 1.50
CA TYR A 103 -2.67 -12.87 2.01
C TYR A 103 -2.69 -14.26 2.63
N ASN A 104 -3.67 -14.53 3.50
CA ASN A 104 -3.79 -15.84 4.17
C ASN A 104 -4.43 -16.91 3.26
N GLY A 105 -5.06 -16.49 2.15
CA GLY A 105 -5.73 -17.38 1.21
C GLY A 105 -4.91 -17.78 -0.02
N GLY A 106 -3.76 -17.13 -0.26
CA GLY A 106 -2.94 -17.37 -1.45
C GLY A 106 -3.69 -17.16 -2.76
N ASN A 107 -4.65 -16.23 -2.81
CA ASN A 107 -5.53 -16.04 -3.96
C ASN A 107 -5.98 -14.58 -4.11
N GLY A 108 -6.71 -14.25 -5.18
CA GLY A 108 -7.28 -12.93 -5.37
C GLY A 108 -8.50 -12.96 -6.27
N THR A 109 -9.29 -11.89 -6.27
CA THR A 109 -10.53 -11.81 -7.05
C THR A 109 -10.75 -10.43 -7.66
N ASN A 110 -11.54 -10.40 -8.72
CA ASN A 110 -12.10 -9.19 -9.33
C ASN A 110 -13.59 -9.10 -8.97
N ILE A 111 -14.02 -7.93 -8.51
CA ILE A 111 -15.39 -7.69 -8.05
C ILE A 111 -15.92 -6.45 -8.80
N PRO A 112 -16.92 -6.60 -9.68
CA PRO A 112 -17.56 -5.47 -10.32
C PRO A 112 -18.14 -4.49 -9.31
N LEU A 113 -18.10 -3.20 -9.63
CA LEU A 113 -18.85 -2.16 -8.94
C LEU A 113 -20.14 -1.88 -9.71
N GLU A 114 -21.23 -1.68 -8.97
CA GLU A 114 -22.49 -1.24 -9.52
C GLU A 114 -22.39 0.19 -10.08
N ALA A 115 -23.45 0.65 -10.75
CA ALA A 115 -23.46 1.96 -11.40
C ALA A 115 -23.18 3.12 -10.42
N ASP A 116 -23.65 3.00 -9.18
CA ASP A 116 -23.47 4.01 -8.12
C ASP A 116 -22.07 4.02 -7.49
N LYS A 117 -21.24 3.02 -7.81
CA LYS A 117 -19.91 2.78 -7.25
C LYS A 117 -19.89 2.41 -5.77
N ALA A 118 -20.98 2.65 -5.04
CA ALA A 118 -21.09 2.39 -3.62
C ALA A 118 -21.50 0.93 -3.33
N HIS A 119 -21.99 0.18 -4.32
CA HIS A 119 -22.32 -1.24 -4.16
C HIS A 119 -21.44 -2.13 -5.05
N PHE A 120 -21.29 -3.38 -4.61
CA PHE A 120 -20.54 -4.41 -5.31
C PHE A 120 -21.51 -5.33 -6.06
N GLY A 121 -21.14 -5.70 -7.28
CA GLY A 121 -21.77 -6.78 -8.02
C GLY A 121 -21.23 -8.14 -7.60
N THR A 122 -21.60 -9.19 -8.35
CA THR A 122 -21.18 -10.56 -8.06
C THR A 122 -19.67 -10.74 -8.28
N PRO A 123 -18.90 -11.17 -7.26
CA PRO A 123 -17.48 -11.50 -7.42
C PRO A 123 -17.23 -12.55 -8.50
N PHE A 124 -16.18 -12.35 -9.30
CA PHE A 124 -15.70 -13.40 -10.19
C PHE A 124 -15.03 -14.54 -9.39
N PRO A 125 -14.88 -15.74 -10.00
CA PRO A 125 -14.08 -16.80 -9.40
C PRO A 125 -12.67 -16.30 -9.05
N ALA A 126 -12.20 -16.66 -7.86
CA ALA A 126 -10.87 -16.28 -7.40
C ALA A 126 -9.77 -17.01 -8.21
N VAL A 127 -8.69 -16.29 -8.52
CA VAL A 127 -7.46 -16.87 -9.04
C VAL A 127 -6.58 -17.30 -7.88
N ALA A 128 -6.14 -18.56 -7.88
CA ALA A 128 -5.25 -19.10 -6.85
C ALA A 128 -3.78 -19.05 -7.28
N PHE A 129 -2.92 -18.85 -6.30
CA PHE A 129 -1.47 -18.88 -6.43
C PHE A 129 -0.92 -20.01 -5.54
N ASN A 130 0.08 -20.72 -6.05
CA ASN A 130 0.66 -21.85 -5.34
C ASN A 130 2.18 -21.75 -5.32
N GLY A 131 2.79 -22.38 -4.32
CA GLY A 131 4.23 -22.43 -4.11
C GLY A 131 4.59 -22.08 -2.68
N SER A 132 5.88 -22.07 -2.42
CA SER A 132 6.52 -21.68 -1.16
C SER A 132 7.92 -21.17 -1.46
N SER A 133 8.64 -20.71 -0.44
CA SER A 133 10.05 -20.36 -0.55
C SER A 133 10.84 -20.75 0.71
N ILE A 134 12.03 -20.19 0.88
CA ILE A 134 13.06 -20.68 1.79
C ILE A 134 12.84 -20.31 3.25
N ASN A 135 12.02 -19.30 3.56
CA ASN A 135 11.71 -18.94 4.94
C ASN A 135 10.55 -19.80 5.49
N PRO A 136 10.82 -20.73 6.43
CA PRO A 136 9.81 -21.69 6.88
C PRO A 136 8.68 -21.07 7.71
N ASP A 137 8.88 -19.88 8.26
CA ASP A 137 7.91 -19.22 9.16
C ASP A 137 7.02 -18.20 8.43
N ARG A 138 7.41 -17.78 7.22
CA ARG A 138 6.78 -16.68 6.49
C ARG A 138 6.50 -16.98 5.02
N GLN A 139 7.04 -18.08 4.50
CA GLN A 139 7.01 -18.45 3.09
C GLN A 139 6.65 -19.93 2.89
N GLU A 140 5.81 -20.47 3.77
CA GLU A 140 5.27 -21.82 3.70
C GLU A 140 4.24 -22.00 2.58
N SER A 141 3.63 -20.90 2.13
CA SER A 141 2.62 -20.87 1.09
C SER A 141 2.62 -19.52 0.35
N SER A 142 1.66 -19.30 -0.56
CA SER A 142 1.46 -18.02 -1.24
C SER A 142 0.82 -16.98 -0.32
N HIS A 143 1.38 -15.76 -0.35
CA HIS A 143 0.98 -14.60 0.43
C HIS A 143 1.00 -13.32 -0.42
N PRO A 144 0.06 -13.17 -1.38
CA PRO A 144 -0.05 -11.97 -2.21
C PRO A 144 -0.39 -10.77 -1.34
N HIS A 145 0.46 -9.74 -1.37
CA HIS A 145 0.37 -8.62 -0.42
C HIS A 145 -0.14 -7.33 -1.06
N GLN A 146 0.12 -7.08 -2.33
CA GLN A 146 -0.34 -5.89 -3.03
C GLN A 146 -0.92 -6.26 -4.39
N VAL A 147 -1.70 -5.35 -4.97
CA VAL A 147 -2.05 -5.39 -6.39
C VAL A 147 -1.95 -3.98 -6.96
N ILE A 148 -1.30 -3.83 -8.11
CA ILE A 148 -1.27 -2.57 -8.87
C ILE A 148 -1.67 -2.81 -10.32
N GLU A 149 -2.29 -1.82 -10.94
CA GLU A 149 -2.57 -1.82 -12.38
C GLU A 149 -1.32 -1.40 -13.17
N TYR A 150 -1.01 -2.12 -14.25
CA TYR A 150 0.11 -1.83 -15.14
C TYR A 150 -0.30 -2.10 -16.59
N GLY A 151 -0.64 -1.04 -17.33
CA GLY A 151 -1.16 -1.17 -18.69
C GLY A 151 -2.46 -2.00 -18.70
N ASN A 152 -2.42 -3.18 -19.32
CA ASN A 152 -3.57 -4.09 -19.43
C ASN A 152 -3.45 -5.32 -18.51
N GLU A 153 -2.48 -5.32 -17.58
CA GLU A 153 -2.27 -6.38 -16.61
C GLU A 153 -2.24 -5.83 -15.17
N TYR A 154 -2.21 -6.74 -14.21
CA TYR A 154 -2.04 -6.43 -12.79
C TYR A 154 -0.80 -7.11 -12.26
N LEU A 155 -0.02 -6.39 -11.46
CA LEU A 155 1.18 -6.92 -10.80
C LEU A 155 0.88 -7.16 -9.33
N VAL A 156 1.24 -8.34 -8.83
CA VAL A 156 0.94 -8.80 -7.48
C VAL A 156 2.21 -9.32 -6.81
N PRO A 157 2.91 -8.50 -6.00
CA PRO A 157 3.99 -9.00 -5.15
C PRO A 157 3.44 -10.03 -4.16
N ASP A 158 4.10 -11.19 -4.14
CA ASP A 158 3.75 -12.31 -3.29
C ASP A 158 4.92 -12.66 -2.38
N LEU A 159 4.74 -12.31 -1.10
CA LEU A 159 5.75 -12.47 -0.06
C LEU A 159 6.15 -13.94 0.08
N GLY A 160 5.20 -14.85 -0.07
CA GLY A 160 5.33 -16.26 0.27
C GLY A 160 6.11 -17.09 -0.74
N VAL A 161 6.25 -16.62 -1.98
CA VAL A 161 6.83 -17.40 -3.09
C VAL A 161 7.92 -16.65 -3.87
N ASP A 162 8.34 -15.47 -3.40
CA ASP A 162 9.34 -14.61 -4.04
C ASP A 162 9.05 -14.34 -5.52
N LYS A 163 7.81 -13.94 -5.82
CA LYS A 163 7.38 -13.60 -7.18
C LYS A 163 6.55 -12.32 -7.19
N ILE A 164 6.55 -11.67 -8.35
CA ILE A 164 5.51 -10.73 -8.74
C ILE A 164 4.62 -11.46 -9.74
N TRP A 165 3.43 -11.90 -9.33
CA TRP A 165 2.48 -12.50 -10.25
C TRP A 165 1.95 -11.46 -11.23
N ARG A 166 1.70 -11.89 -12.46
CA ARG A 166 1.13 -11.07 -13.53
C ARG A 166 -0.24 -11.60 -13.86
N LEU A 167 -1.27 -10.78 -13.73
CA LEU A 167 -2.65 -11.18 -13.98
C LEU A 167 -3.22 -10.41 -15.16
N THR A 168 -3.96 -11.11 -16.00
CA THR A 168 -4.84 -10.51 -17.00
C THR A 168 -6.29 -10.86 -16.70
N LYS A 169 -7.23 -10.29 -17.45
CA LYS A 169 -8.64 -10.63 -17.37
C LYS A 169 -9.06 -11.50 -18.56
N SER A 170 -9.83 -12.54 -18.28
CA SER A 170 -10.53 -13.30 -19.30
C SER A 170 -11.59 -12.44 -20.00
N SER A 171 -12.21 -12.96 -21.06
CA SER A 171 -13.36 -12.32 -21.70
C SER A 171 -14.58 -12.14 -20.79
N SER A 172 -14.69 -12.93 -19.71
CA SER A 172 -15.75 -12.75 -18.71
C SER A 172 -15.43 -11.66 -17.68
N GLY A 173 -14.15 -11.28 -17.52
CA GLY A 173 -13.68 -10.38 -16.46
C GLY A 173 -13.01 -11.10 -15.28
N ALA A 174 -12.96 -12.43 -15.26
CA ALA A 174 -12.25 -13.18 -14.24
C ALA A 174 -10.72 -13.03 -14.38
N LEU A 175 -10.00 -12.96 -13.25
CA LEU A 175 -8.54 -12.88 -13.27
C LEU A 175 -7.91 -14.20 -13.72
N GLN A 176 -6.82 -14.10 -14.46
CA GLN A 176 -6.03 -15.24 -14.95
C GLN A 176 -4.55 -15.02 -14.67
N ASN A 177 -3.90 -16.02 -14.07
CA ASN A 177 -2.45 -16.01 -13.89
C ASN A 177 -1.78 -16.12 -15.27
N SER A 178 -1.03 -15.08 -15.63
CA SER A 178 -0.40 -14.88 -16.94
C SER A 178 1.13 -14.94 -16.85
N GLY A 179 1.66 -15.49 -15.75
CA GLY A 179 3.08 -15.63 -15.49
C GLY A 179 3.53 -14.84 -14.27
N TYR A 180 4.84 -14.70 -14.12
CA TYR A 180 5.44 -14.01 -12.98
C TYR A 180 6.79 -13.39 -13.35
N ILE A 181 7.21 -12.44 -12.54
CA ILE A 181 8.57 -11.91 -12.50
C ILE A 181 9.26 -12.43 -11.24
N GLN A 182 10.35 -13.15 -11.41
CA GLN A 182 11.08 -13.81 -10.33
C GLN A 182 11.77 -12.78 -9.41
N GLN A 183 11.67 -12.94 -8.10
CA GLN A 183 12.41 -12.16 -7.09
C GLN A 183 13.47 -13.04 -6.39
N PRO A 184 14.43 -12.45 -5.64
CA PRO A 184 15.43 -13.22 -4.91
C PRO A 184 14.77 -14.14 -3.87
N ALA A 185 15.26 -15.37 -3.73
CA ALA A 185 14.75 -16.30 -2.73
C ALA A 185 14.93 -15.74 -1.30
N GLY A 186 13.89 -15.85 -0.47
CA GLY A 186 13.87 -15.36 0.91
C GLY A 186 13.65 -13.85 1.03
N SER A 187 13.36 -13.15 -0.07
CA SER A 187 13.24 -11.70 -0.06
C SER A 187 11.89 -11.22 0.46
N GLY A 188 10.82 -11.92 0.10
CA GLY A 188 9.45 -11.58 0.50
C GLY A 188 8.96 -10.27 -0.11
N PRO A 189 8.71 -10.19 -1.43
CA PRO A 189 8.23 -8.97 -2.07
C PRO A 189 6.88 -8.57 -1.48
N ARG A 190 6.78 -7.31 -1.05
CA ARG A 190 5.62 -6.80 -0.32
C ARG A 190 4.86 -5.76 -1.13
N HIS A 191 5.51 -4.64 -1.45
CA HIS A 191 4.93 -3.54 -2.22
C HIS A 191 5.81 -3.25 -3.45
N VAL A 192 5.16 -2.85 -4.54
CA VAL A 192 5.79 -2.48 -5.80
C VAL A 192 5.26 -1.14 -6.29
N VAL A 193 6.11 -0.42 -7.01
CA VAL A 193 5.71 0.74 -7.82
C VAL A 193 6.37 0.66 -9.19
N THR A 194 5.76 1.28 -10.19
CA THR A 194 6.27 1.28 -11.57
C THR A 194 6.56 2.69 -12.05
N ARG A 195 7.53 2.82 -12.95
CA ARG A 195 7.83 4.05 -13.69
C ARG A 195 8.20 3.67 -15.12
N GLY A 196 7.26 3.86 -16.06
CA GLY A 196 7.39 3.28 -17.39
C GLY A 196 7.49 1.75 -17.28
N THR A 197 8.48 1.14 -17.92
CA THR A 197 8.73 -0.31 -17.85
C THR A 197 9.62 -0.72 -16.67
N THR A 198 10.05 0.22 -15.82
CA THR A 198 10.85 -0.10 -14.64
C THR A 198 9.95 -0.44 -13.46
N LEU A 199 10.25 -1.57 -12.81
CA LEU A 199 9.60 -2.06 -11.61
C LEU A 199 10.55 -1.91 -10.43
N TYR A 200 10.05 -1.28 -9.38
CA TYR A 200 10.72 -1.19 -8.08
C TYR A 200 9.99 -2.07 -7.10
N THR A 201 10.73 -2.97 -6.45
CA THR A 201 10.14 -3.96 -5.52
C THR A 201 10.76 -3.80 -4.14
N LEU A 202 9.91 -3.55 -3.16
CA LEU A 202 10.26 -3.54 -1.76
C LEU A 202 10.03 -4.91 -1.14
N HIS A 203 11.08 -5.46 -0.54
CA HIS A 203 11.12 -6.78 0.05
C HIS A 203 11.01 -6.70 1.57
N GLU A 204 9.93 -7.26 2.14
CA GLU A 204 9.64 -7.23 3.57
C GLU A 204 10.71 -7.96 4.38
N ILE A 205 10.99 -9.21 4.02
CA ILE A 205 11.85 -10.09 4.83
C ILE A 205 13.32 -9.66 4.72
N ALA A 206 13.77 -9.30 3.51
CA ALA A 206 15.15 -8.90 3.29
C ALA A 206 15.45 -7.43 3.61
N SER A 207 14.43 -6.58 3.80
CA SER A 207 14.58 -5.12 3.90
C SER A 207 15.42 -4.52 2.76
N THR A 208 15.17 -4.99 1.53
CA THR A 208 15.84 -4.52 0.31
C THR A 208 14.86 -3.89 -0.67
N LEU A 209 15.37 -2.94 -1.46
CA LEU A 209 14.69 -2.36 -2.61
C LEU A 209 15.45 -2.78 -3.87
N THR A 210 14.76 -3.38 -4.82
CA THR A 210 15.33 -3.77 -6.12
C THR A 210 14.73 -2.97 -7.26
N GLN A 211 15.47 -2.94 -8.37
CA GLN A 211 15.05 -2.37 -9.65
C GLN A 211 15.22 -3.41 -10.76
N GLN A 212 14.17 -3.65 -11.53
CA GLN A 212 14.19 -4.55 -12.69
C GLN A 212 13.28 -4.02 -13.80
N ASN A 213 13.49 -4.47 -15.03
CA ASN A 213 12.55 -4.18 -16.13
C ASN A 213 11.39 -5.16 -16.10
N ILE A 214 10.18 -4.68 -16.42
CA ILE A 214 9.02 -5.51 -16.65
C ILE A 214 9.16 -6.11 -18.06
N PRO A 215 9.32 -7.43 -18.21
CA PRO A 215 9.40 -8.04 -19.51
C PRO A 215 8.03 -8.00 -20.20
N PRO A 216 7.97 -8.05 -21.54
CA PRO A 216 6.71 -8.24 -22.26
C PRO A 216 5.93 -9.44 -21.70
N LEU A 217 4.60 -9.36 -21.75
CA LEU A 217 3.75 -10.46 -21.31
C LEU A 217 4.02 -11.71 -22.18
N GLY A 218 4.14 -12.87 -21.54
CA GLY A 218 4.48 -14.13 -22.21
C GLY A 218 5.98 -14.33 -22.50
N SER A 219 6.85 -13.40 -22.10
CA SER A 219 8.31 -13.62 -22.17
C SER A 219 8.72 -14.88 -21.39
N ALA A 220 9.47 -15.78 -22.04
CA ALA A 220 10.07 -16.94 -21.38
C ALA A 220 11.30 -16.57 -20.54
N THR A 221 11.93 -15.43 -20.83
CA THR A 221 13.12 -14.96 -20.12
C THR A 221 12.72 -14.06 -18.95
N GLN A 222 13.25 -14.37 -17.78
CA GLN A 222 13.13 -13.54 -16.58
C GLN A 222 14.09 -12.35 -16.67
N PRO A 223 13.68 -11.14 -16.23
CA PRO A 223 14.54 -9.97 -16.26
C PRO A 223 15.62 -10.07 -15.18
N ASP A 224 16.79 -9.50 -15.45
CA ASP A 224 17.81 -9.32 -14.42
C ASP A 224 17.42 -8.19 -13.45
N ILE A 225 17.84 -8.36 -12.20
CA ILE A 225 17.80 -7.28 -11.21
C ILE A 225 18.97 -6.32 -11.51
N SER A 226 18.63 -5.15 -12.02
CA SER A 226 19.58 -4.11 -12.42
C SER A 226 20.19 -3.32 -11.26
N ALA A 227 19.52 -3.28 -10.11
CA ALA A 227 20.04 -2.70 -8.87
C ALA A 227 19.35 -3.33 -7.64
N SER A 228 20.08 -3.40 -6.53
CA SER A 228 19.58 -3.86 -5.24
C SER A 228 20.31 -3.12 -4.11
N ILE A 229 19.55 -2.54 -3.19
CA ILE A 229 20.08 -1.84 -2.02
C ILE A 229 19.33 -2.26 -0.76
N SER A 230 20.01 -2.29 0.39
CA SER A 230 19.32 -2.38 1.68
C SER A 230 18.74 -1.02 2.03
N ILE A 231 17.51 -0.99 2.53
CA ILE A 231 16.90 0.24 3.04
C ILE A 231 17.12 0.44 4.54
N VAL A 232 17.74 -0.53 5.23
CA VAL A 232 18.01 -0.47 6.67
C VAL A 232 18.82 0.79 6.98
N PRO A 233 18.41 1.60 7.98
CA PRO A 233 19.12 2.81 8.34
C PRO A 233 20.57 2.55 8.75
N PRO A 234 21.54 3.39 8.33
CA PRO A 234 22.90 3.29 8.81
C PRO A 234 22.90 3.46 10.35
N ASN A 235 23.68 2.64 11.04
CA ASN A 235 23.78 2.60 12.51
C ASN A 235 22.57 2.01 13.25
N SER A 236 21.74 1.20 12.59
CA SER A 236 20.78 0.35 13.30
C SER A 236 21.51 -0.55 14.30
N THR A 237 21.02 -0.59 15.55
CA THR A 237 21.51 -1.49 16.60
C THR A 237 20.98 -2.91 16.44
N ASN A 238 19.90 -3.10 15.68
CA ASN A 238 19.32 -4.40 15.41
C ASN A 238 18.89 -4.53 13.94
N PRO A 239 19.84 -4.55 12.98
CA PRO A 239 19.52 -4.53 11.55
C PRO A 239 18.74 -5.76 11.08
N GLN A 240 18.79 -6.87 11.82
CA GLN A 240 18.10 -8.12 11.47
C GLN A 240 16.62 -8.17 11.93
N SER A 241 16.18 -7.27 12.83
CA SER A 241 14.77 -7.18 13.22
C SER A 241 13.93 -6.33 12.28
N TYR A 242 14.57 -5.68 11.32
CA TYR A 242 13.90 -4.82 10.36
C TYR A 242 13.08 -5.63 9.37
N LEU A 243 11.88 -5.12 9.11
CA LEU A 243 11.02 -5.54 8.02
C LEU A 243 10.64 -4.31 7.22
N ALA A 244 10.63 -4.43 5.90
CA ALA A 244 10.07 -3.36 5.08
C ALA A 244 8.54 -3.33 5.15
N SER A 245 7.94 -2.17 4.90
CA SER A 245 6.48 -2.01 4.88
C SER A 245 6.02 -1.30 3.60
N GLU A 246 5.92 0.01 3.59
CA GLU A 246 5.32 0.75 2.49
C GLU A 246 6.36 1.20 1.44
N LEU A 247 5.98 1.20 0.16
CA LEU A 247 6.76 1.81 -0.92
C LEU A 247 5.88 2.82 -1.66
N LEU A 248 6.32 4.08 -1.74
CA LEU A 248 5.65 5.13 -2.50
C LEU A 248 6.61 5.71 -3.56
N LEU A 249 6.07 6.00 -4.75
CA LEU A 249 6.73 6.85 -5.73
C LEU A 249 6.11 8.25 -5.67
N SER A 250 6.91 9.27 -5.39
CA SER A 250 6.35 10.62 -5.27
C SER A 250 5.89 11.19 -6.61
N PRO A 251 4.79 11.96 -6.63
CA PRO A 251 4.40 12.72 -7.81
C PRO A 251 5.40 13.84 -8.11
N VAL A 252 5.44 14.24 -9.39
CA VAL A 252 6.11 15.46 -9.82
C VAL A 252 5.16 16.64 -9.67
N SER A 253 5.66 17.76 -9.15
CA SER A 253 4.96 19.04 -9.11
C SER A 253 5.94 20.20 -9.26
N SER A 254 5.43 21.43 -9.37
CA SER A 254 6.27 22.62 -9.40
C SER A 254 7.12 22.78 -8.12
N ALA A 255 6.60 22.34 -6.97
CA ALA A 255 7.33 22.37 -5.70
C ALA A 255 8.32 21.19 -5.54
N PHE A 256 8.06 20.08 -6.23
CA PHE A 256 8.85 18.85 -6.16
C PHE A 256 9.08 18.30 -7.58
N PRO A 257 10.03 18.86 -8.34
CA PRO A 257 10.24 18.50 -9.74
C PRO A 257 10.88 17.11 -9.91
N THR A 258 11.54 16.61 -8.86
CA THR A 258 12.22 15.31 -8.86
C THR A 258 11.36 14.25 -8.19
N GLN A 259 11.25 13.08 -8.82
CA GLN A 259 10.63 11.91 -8.20
C GLN A 259 11.63 11.15 -7.33
N TYR A 260 11.18 10.74 -6.15
CA TYR A 260 11.90 9.85 -5.26
C TYR A 260 11.02 8.68 -4.87
N LEU A 261 11.64 7.57 -4.51
CA LEU A 261 10.97 6.50 -3.79
C LEU A 261 11.07 6.77 -2.28
N TYR A 262 9.99 6.51 -1.57
CA TYR A 262 9.92 6.56 -0.11
C TYR A 262 9.67 5.13 0.35
N ALA A 263 10.70 4.47 0.87
CA ALA A 263 10.65 3.10 1.31
C ALA A 263 10.68 3.06 2.84
N MET A 264 9.62 2.50 3.43
CA MET A 264 9.42 2.47 4.87
C MET A 264 9.93 1.17 5.49
N ASN A 265 10.50 1.29 6.68
CA ASN A 265 10.95 0.20 7.52
C ASN A 265 10.25 0.21 8.88
N ARG A 266 10.06 -0.99 9.44
CA ARG A 266 9.48 -1.25 10.75
C ARG A 266 10.30 -2.28 11.54
N GLY A 267 10.24 -2.24 12.87
CA GLY A 267 10.73 -3.33 13.72
C GLY A 267 11.85 -2.96 14.70
N ASP A 268 12.20 -1.68 14.84
CA ASP A 268 13.09 -1.19 15.90
C ASP A 268 12.70 0.26 16.29
N SER A 269 13.25 0.74 17.41
CA SER A 269 13.27 2.14 17.85
C SER A 269 13.74 3.13 16.77
N SER A 270 14.40 2.64 15.73
CA SER A 270 14.90 3.40 14.60
C SER A 270 14.04 3.24 13.33
N ASP A 271 12.72 3.05 13.43
CA ASP A 271 11.83 3.13 12.27
C ASP A 271 12.09 4.41 11.43
N ALA A 272 12.22 4.23 10.12
CA ALA A 272 12.66 5.29 9.23
C ALA A 272 12.13 5.11 7.80
N ILE A 273 12.03 6.25 7.13
CA ILE A 273 11.80 6.34 5.70
C ILE A 273 13.16 6.49 5.02
N ALA A 274 13.53 5.53 4.17
CA ALA A 274 14.61 5.70 3.21
C ALA A 274 14.06 6.46 1.99
N ILE A 275 14.62 7.63 1.70
CA ILE A 275 14.32 8.40 0.50
C ILE A 275 15.38 8.02 -0.54
N VAL A 276 14.93 7.46 -1.66
CA VAL A 276 15.80 6.87 -2.68
C VAL A 276 15.65 7.64 -3.98
N SER A 277 16.78 8.17 -4.47
CA SER A 277 16.92 8.70 -5.82
C SER A 277 16.91 7.56 -6.82
N ILE A 278 16.14 7.76 -7.90
CA ILE A 278 16.05 6.87 -9.07
C ILE A 278 16.66 7.51 -10.32
N ALA A 279 17.47 8.54 -10.12
CA ALA A 279 18.18 9.21 -11.21
C ALA A 279 19.13 8.23 -11.91
N LYS A 280 19.34 8.42 -13.21
CA LYS A 280 20.30 7.65 -14.03
C LYS A 280 20.09 6.11 -13.96
N HIS A 281 18.88 5.65 -13.68
CA HIS A 281 18.54 4.22 -13.53
C HIS A 281 19.31 3.49 -12.41
N THR A 282 19.72 4.22 -11.37
CA THR A 282 20.37 3.66 -10.18
C THR A 282 19.52 3.89 -8.95
N LEU A 283 19.66 3.04 -7.94
CA LEU A 283 19.07 3.24 -6.60
C LEU A 283 20.12 3.83 -5.67
N GLU A 284 19.89 5.05 -5.19
CA GLU A 284 20.77 5.75 -4.25
C GLU A 284 19.96 6.30 -3.08
N ILE A 285 20.28 5.90 -1.86
CA ILE A 285 19.65 6.50 -0.67
C ILE A 285 20.22 7.90 -0.46
N VAL A 286 19.35 8.89 -0.52
CA VAL A 286 19.73 10.31 -0.33
C VAL A 286 19.36 10.81 1.07
N ALA A 287 18.48 10.13 1.78
CA ALA A 287 18.17 10.42 3.18
C ALA A 287 17.54 9.22 3.90
N HIS A 288 17.75 9.16 5.22
CA HIS A 288 16.93 8.39 6.15
C HIS A 288 16.28 9.36 7.12
N ILE A 289 14.95 9.38 7.16
CA ILE A 289 14.20 10.23 8.11
C ILE A 289 13.53 9.35 9.17
N ARG A 290 13.83 9.62 10.44
CA ARG A 290 13.16 9.00 11.57
C ARG A 290 11.75 9.55 11.69
N THR A 291 10.77 8.67 11.83
CA THR A 291 9.35 9.05 11.88
C THR A 291 8.86 9.32 13.30
N GLY A 292 9.58 8.81 14.31
CA GLY A 292 9.17 8.85 15.71
C GLY A 292 7.92 8.03 16.03
N VAL A 293 7.34 7.34 15.04
CA VAL A 293 6.27 6.35 15.26
C VAL A 293 6.88 4.98 15.57
N ASN A 294 6.10 4.08 16.16
CA ASN A 294 6.50 2.69 16.36
C ASN A 294 5.73 1.77 15.41
N PHE A 295 6.47 1.00 14.62
CA PHE A 295 5.98 0.04 13.64
C PHE A 295 5.24 0.73 12.49
N ALA A 296 5.97 1.56 11.74
CA ALA A 296 5.44 2.35 10.62
C ALA A 296 4.93 1.43 9.49
N ARG A 297 3.60 1.23 9.42
CA ARG A 297 2.99 0.25 8.52
C ARG A 297 2.11 0.84 7.42
N GLY A 298 1.52 2.01 7.65
CA GLY A 298 0.70 2.71 6.66
C GLY A 298 1.24 4.09 6.35
N VAL A 299 1.37 4.42 5.07
CA VAL A 299 1.94 5.70 4.63
C VAL A 299 1.21 6.21 3.41
N ALA A 300 0.88 7.50 3.36
CA ALA A 300 0.23 8.08 2.19
C ALA A 300 0.71 9.50 1.92
N LEU A 301 1.02 9.81 0.66
CA LEU A 301 1.25 11.16 0.18
C LEU A 301 -0.10 11.86 -0.07
N SER A 302 -0.18 13.14 0.26
CA SER A 302 -1.35 13.96 -0.03
C SER A 302 -1.57 14.13 -1.53
N HIS A 303 -2.80 14.41 -1.93
CA HIS A 303 -3.13 14.82 -3.29
C HIS A 303 -2.43 16.12 -3.69
N GLY A 304 -2.53 16.50 -4.98
CA GLY A 304 -2.08 17.82 -5.45
C GLY A 304 -0.56 18.04 -5.38
N GLY A 305 0.24 17.00 -5.68
CA GLY A 305 1.71 17.08 -5.74
C GLY A 305 2.42 16.50 -4.52
N GLY A 306 1.70 15.91 -3.57
CA GLY A 306 2.30 15.20 -2.44
C GLY A 306 2.98 16.13 -1.47
N LYS A 307 2.41 17.29 -1.15
CA LYS A 307 3.06 18.23 -0.22
C LYS A 307 3.23 17.63 1.19
N TYR A 308 2.28 16.81 1.62
CA TYR A 308 2.29 16.20 2.94
C TYR A 308 2.40 14.67 2.84
N LEU A 309 3.02 14.06 3.84
CA LEU A 309 3.14 12.62 4.01
C LEU A 309 2.54 12.25 5.36
N ALA A 310 1.54 11.39 5.36
CA ALA A 310 0.97 10.81 6.58
C ALA A 310 1.65 9.47 6.88
N VAL A 311 2.01 9.24 8.14
CA VAL A 311 2.68 8.03 8.61
C VAL A 311 1.94 7.48 9.83
N ALA A 312 1.43 6.26 9.73
CA ALA A 312 0.74 5.54 10.80
C ALA A 312 1.69 4.61 11.56
N GLY A 313 1.75 4.80 12.88
CA GLY A 313 2.46 3.94 13.81
C GLY A 313 1.55 2.88 14.40
N GLN A 314 1.67 1.63 13.93
CA GLN A 314 0.78 0.57 14.37
C GLN A 314 0.87 0.35 15.89
N TYR A 315 2.06 0.29 16.47
CA TYR A 315 2.17 -0.02 17.90
C TYR A 315 2.23 1.21 18.79
N SER A 316 2.56 2.39 18.25
CA SER A 316 2.44 3.66 18.98
C SER A 316 1.02 4.22 19.01
N GLY A 317 0.12 3.75 18.12
CA GLY A 317 -1.26 4.20 18.10
C GLY A 317 -1.41 5.67 17.69
N ASP A 318 -0.51 6.16 16.85
CA ASP A 318 -0.46 7.54 16.39
C ASP A 318 -0.37 7.67 14.87
N LEU A 319 -0.73 8.86 14.39
CA LEU A 319 -0.53 9.30 13.01
C LEU A 319 0.26 10.61 13.04
N ALA A 320 1.39 10.64 12.33
CA ALA A 320 2.21 11.83 12.14
C ALA A 320 2.06 12.36 10.70
N ILE A 321 2.01 13.68 10.54
CA ILE A 321 2.01 14.38 9.26
C ILE A 321 3.33 15.11 9.09
N PHE A 322 4.02 14.82 8.00
CA PHE A 322 5.25 15.47 7.60
C PHE A 322 5.01 16.36 6.38
N GLU A 323 5.58 17.55 6.37
CA GLU A 323 5.73 18.38 5.17
C GLU A 323 6.97 17.92 4.39
N ARG A 324 6.80 17.67 3.09
CA ARG A 324 7.93 17.46 2.17
C ARG A 324 8.66 18.79 2.00
N THR A 325 9.98 18.76 2.20
CA THR A 325 10.87 19.92 2.15
C THR A 325 12.11 19.57 1.34
N ASN A 326 12.98 20.56 1.08
CA ASN A 326 14.24 20.38 0.37
C ASN A 326 14.05 19.60 -0.95
N GLU A 327 13.15 20.07 -1.81
CA GLU A 327 12.83 19.45 -3.11
C GLU A 327 12.37 17.99 -3.04
N GLY A 328 11.98 17.52 -1.85
CA GLY A 328 11.45 16.17 -1.62
C GLY A 328 12.38 15.28 -0.81
N VAL A 329 13.65 15.65 -0.57
CA VAL A 329 14.56 14.82 0.24
C VAL A 329 14.48 15.11 1.74
N GLY A 330 13.74 16.14 2.14
CA GLY A 330 13.46 16.47 3.53
C GLY A 330 12.02 16.15 3.93
N LEU A 331 11.82 15.77 5.20
CA LEU A 331 10.51 15.62 5.83
C LEU A 331 10.55 16.33 7.18
N LYS A 332 9.63 17.28 7.38
CA LYS A 332 9.47 18.01 8.65
C LYS A 332 8.14 17.63 9.28
N GLU A 333 8.15 17.06 10.48
CA GLU A 333 6.91 16.82 11.21
C GLU A 333 6.23 18.15 11.52
N ILE A 334 4.93 18.24 11.22
CA ILE A 334 4.12 19.45 11.43
C ILE A 334 2.81 19.18 12.17
N ALA A 335 2.39 17.93 12.32
CA ALA A 335 1.25 17.59 13.18
C ALA A 335 1.31 16.12 13.58
N ARG A 336 0.71 15.78 14.72
CA ARG A 336 0.57 14.41 15.21
C ARG A 336 -0.73 14.27 15.99
N VAL A 337 -1.35 13.10 15.91
CA VAL A 337 -2.49 12.70 16.75
C VAL A 337 -2.22 11.30 17.28
N SER A 338 -2.63 11.04 18.53
CA SER A 338 -2.48 9.75 19.20
C SER A 338 -3.85 9.21 19.63
N GLY A 339 -3.87 7.97 20.14
CA GLY A 339 -5.11 7.32 20.62
C GLY A 339 -5.84 6.52 19.55
N LEU A 340 -5.19 6.26 18.41
CA LEU A 340 -5.68 5.35 17.38
C LEU A 340 -5.34 3.91 17.78
N THR A 341 -6.26 2.97 17.55
CA THR A 341 -6.01 1.55 17.83
C THR A 341 -5.36 0.90 16.62
N GLN A 342 -4.04 0.65 16.73
CA GLN A 342 -3.24 -0.02 15.70
C GLN A 342 -3.48 0.45 14.27
N PRO A 343 -3.23 1.74 13.96
CA PRO A 343 -3.44 2.28 12.62
C PRO A 343 -2.45 1.67 11.62
N THR A 344 -2.93 1.23 10.46
CA THR A 344 -2.10 0.61 9.40
C THR A 344 -2.35 1.14 8.01
N SER A 345 -3.37 1.98 7.81
CA SER A 345 -3.71 2.55 6.50
C SER A 345 -4.17 3.99 6.63
N VAL A 346 -3.83 4.80 5.63
CA VAL A 346 -4.20 6.20 5.55
C VAL A 346 -4.67 6.52 4.13
N ALA A 347 -5.82 7.17 4.00
CA ALA A 347 -6.30 7.69 2.72
C ALA A 347 -6.61 9.19 2.84
N TRP A 348 -6.00 10.00 1.96
CA TRP A 348 -6.34 11.41 1.84
C TRP A 348 -7.66 11.56 1.08
N LEU A 349 -8.57 12.38 1.58
CA LEU A 349 -9.80 12.74 0.87
C LEU A 349 -9.56 14.00 0.02
N GLU A 350 -10.14 14.03 -1.18
CA GLU A 350 -10.14 15.19 -2.07
C GLU A 350 -11.40 16.05 -1.95
#